data_AF-Q3TSL9-F1
#
_entry.id   AF-Q3TSL9-F1
#
_cell.length_a   1.000
_cell.length_b   1.000
_cell.length_c   1.000
_cell.angle_alpha   90.00
_cell.angle_beta   90.00
_cell.angle_gamma   90.00
#
_symmetry.space_group_name_H-M   'P 1'
#
loop_
_entity.id
_entity.type
_entity.pdbx_description
1 polymer ?
#
loop_
_entity_poly.entity_id
_entity_poly.type
_entity_poly.pdbx_seq_one_letter_code
_entity_poly.pdbx_strand_id
1 'polypeptide(L)'
;KKKFKKHKEKDQIKKLDIETLVERGEDLQREETAKLSNASPNPNEGVKEGCTASMEPSSALELPDYLIKYIAIVSYEQRQNYKDDFNAEYDEYRALHARMETVARRFIKLDAQRKRLSPGSKEYQNVHEEVLQEYQKIKQSSPNYHEEKYRCEYLHNKLAHIKRLIGEFDQQQAESWH
;
A
#
# COMPACT_ATOMS: atom_id res chain seq x y z
N LYS A 1 18.27 22.49 -18.99
CA LYS A 1 18.75 21.28 -18.27
C LYS A 1 17.74 20.87 -17.20
N LYS A 2 17.27 19.62 -17.30
CA LYS A 2 16.19 18.90 -16.59
C LYS A 2 16.01 19.22 -15.09
N LYS A 3 14.79 19.63 -14.70
CA LYS A 3 14.23 19.47 -13.34
C LYS A 3 13.27 18.27 -13.33
N PHE A 4 13.77 17.06 -13.07
CA PHE A 4 12.93 15.86 -12.92
C PHE A 4 13.24 15.04 -11.66
N LYS A 5 14.00 15.58 -10.71
CA LYS A 5 14.52 14.82 -9.56
C LYS A 5 13.71 14.94 -8.26
N LYS A 6 12.60 15.71 -8.23
CA LYS A 6 11.91 16.04 -6.96
C LYS A 6 10.62 15.25 -6.66
N HIS A 7 10.13 14.42 -7.58
CA HIS A 7 8.85 13.71 -7.38
C HIS A 7 9.02 12.30 -6.77
N LYS A 8 10.10 11.58 -7.11
CA LYS A 8 10.30 10.16 -6.73
C LYS A 8 10.58 9.93 -5.23
N GLU A 9 11.16 10.91 -4.55
CA GLU A 9 11.49 10.82 -3.12
C GLU A 9 10.27 11.13 -2.24
N LYS A 10 9.37 11.99 -2.73
CA LYS A 10 8.19 12.42 -1.98
C LYS A 10 7.15 11.31 -1.85
N ASP A 11 7.07 10.35 -2.79
CA ASP A 11 6.08 9.28 -2.75
C ASP A 11 6.53 8.06 -1.94
N GLN A 12 7.84 7.77 -1.90
CA GLN A 12 8.38 6.71 -1.04
C GLN A 12 8.32 7.07 0.44
N ILE A 13 8.63 8.33 0.79
CA ILE A 13 8.52 8.83 2.18
C ILE A 13 7.05 8.80 2.64
N LYS A 14 6.10 9.19 1.78
CA LYS A 14 4.67 9.09 2.11
C LYS A 14 4.22 7.65 2.36
N LYS A 15 4.68 6.68 1.56
CA LYS A 15 4.24 5.29 1.65
C LYS A 15 4.59 4.65 3.00
N LEU A 16 5.82 4.85 3.47
CA LEU A 16 6.29 4.40 4.79
C LEU A 16 5.49 5.05 5.92
N ASP A 17 5.25 6.36 5.85
CA ASP A 17 4.47 7.07 6.87
C ASP A 17 3.01 6.55 6.95
N ILE A 18 2.39 6.22 5.81
CA ILE A 18 1.00 5.75 5.73
C ILE A 18 0.84 4.36 6.34
N GLU A 19 1.78 3.45 6.06
CA GLU A 19 1.78 2.10 6.65
C GLU A 19 1.84 2.17 8.17
N THR A 20 2.81 2.92 8.70
CA THR A 20 2.94 3.14 10.14
C THR A 20 1.73 3.87 10.75
N LEU A 21 1.07 4.75 10.00
CA LEU A 21 -0.13 5.48 10.46
C LEU A 21 -1.38 4.60 10.53
N VAL A 22 -1.57 3.71 9.56
CA VAL A 22 -2.69 2.76 9.52
C VAL A 22 -2.47 1.67 10.57
N GLU A 23 -1.27 1.08 10.64
CA GLU A 23 -0.87 0.10 11.67
C GLU A 23 -1.11 0.62 13.09
N ARG A 24 -0.72 1.88 13.33
CA ARG A 24 -0.98 2.52 14.62
C ARG A 24 -2.48 2.72 14.91
N GLY A 25 -3.32 2.86 13.89
CA GLY A 25 -4.78 2.82 14.04
C GLY A 25 -5.28 1.44 14.47
N GLU A 26 -4.69 0.37 13.92
CA GLU A 26 -5.00 -1.01 14.30
C GLU A 26 -4.57 -1.32 15.74
N ASP A 27 -3.39 -0.85 16.15
CA ASP A 27 -2.87 -1.00 17.52
C ASP A 27 -3.77 -0.30 18.55
N LEU A 28 -4.24 0.91 18.24
CA LEU A 28 -5.15 1.65 19.12
C LEU A 28 -6.51 0.94 19.27
N GLN A 29 -7.04 0.37 18.18
CA GLN A 29 -8.25 -0.46 18.26
C GLN A 29 -8.00 -1.73 19.10
N ARG A 30 -6.86 -2.40 18.92
CA ARG A 30 -6.51 -3.60 19.68
C ARG A 30 -6.42 -3.29 21.18
N GLU A 31 -5.81 -2.17 21.54
CA GLU A 31 -5.74 -1.69 22.93
C GLU A 31 -7.13 -1.43 23.51
N GLU A 32 -8.05 -0.85 22.74
CA GLU A 32 -9.44 -0.61 23.18
C GLU A 32 -10.23 -1.92 23.35
N THR A 33 -10.13 -2.86 22.41
CA THR A 33 -10.77 -4.18 22.50
C THR A 33 -10.23 -5.02 23.66
N ALA A 34 -8.92 -4.93 23.95
CA ALA A 34 -8.29 -5.59 25.09
C ALA A 34 -8.70 -4.97 26.44
N LYS A 35 -8.95 -3.65 26.48
CA LYS A 35 -9.49 -2.97 27.67
C LYS A 35 -10.94 -3.39 27.96
N LEU A 36 -11.75 -3.62 26.92
CA LEU A 36 -13.13 -4.11 27.03
C LEU A 36 -13.21 -5.59 27.43
N SER A 37 -12.24 -6.43 27.03
CA SER A 37 -12.19 -7.85 27.38
C SER A 37 -11.71 -8.15 28.80
N ASN A 38 -11.26 -7.16 29.56
CA ASN A 38 -10.80 -7.33 30.94
C ASN A 38 -11.92 -7.29 31.99
N ALA A 39 -13.18 -7.22 31.57
CA ALA A 39 -14.33 -7.44 32.44
C ALA A 39 -14.86 -8.88 32.27
N SER A 40 -14.39 -9.76 33.18
CA SER A 40 -14.93 -11.10 33.51
C SER A 40 -14.28 -12.32 32.84
N PRO A 41 -13.54 -13.17 33.58
CA PRO A 41 -13.13 -14.50 33.15
C PRO A 41 -14.18 -15.55 33.56
N ASN A 42 -14.56 -16.43 32.64
CA ASN A 42 -15.12 -17.73 33.02
C ASN A 42 -14.56 -18.82 32.07
N PRO A 43 -13.84 -19.83 32.59
CA PRO A 43 -13.31 -20.93 31.79
C PRO A 43 -14.29 -22.10 31.77
N ASN A 44 -14.49 -22.75 30.62
CA ASN A 44 -14.75 -24.20 30.57
C ASN A 44 -14.61 -24.81 29.16
N GLU A 45 -13.72 -25.81 29.12
CA GLU A 45 -13.62 -27.05 28.34
C GLU A 45 -14.01 -27.16 26.84
N GLY A 46 -13.08 -27.75 26.05
CA GLY A 46 -13.38 -29.07 25.48
C GLY A 46 -13.02 -29.36 24.01
N VAL A 47 -11.80 -29.90 23.79
CA VAL A 47 -11.41 -31.00 22.85
C VAL A 47 -11.70 -30.88 21.33
N LYS A 48 -10.65 -30.92 20.48
CA LYS A 48 -10.30 -32.06 19.58
C LYS A 48 -9.18 -31.77 18.60
N GLU A 49 -8.22 -32.69 18.60
CA GLU A 49 -7.11 -32.90 17.67
C GLU A 49 -7.54 -33.04 16.20
N GLY A 50 -6.64 -32.63 15.31
CA GLY A 50 -6.67 -32.94 13.88
C GLY A 50 -5.39 -32.49 13.19
N CYS A 51 -4.29 -33.23 13.40
CA CYS A 51 -3.09 -33.13 12.57
C CYS A 51 -3.44 -33.43 11.11
N THR A 52 -3.26 -32.46 10.22
CA THR A 52 -3.03 -32.71 8.81
C THR A 52 -1.82 -31.89 8.38
N ALA A 53 -0.72 -32.60 8.14
CA ALA A 53 0.46 -32.06 7.48
C ALA A 53 0.03 -31.52 6.11
N SER A 54 0.23 -30.23 5.87
CA SER A 54 0.20 -29.67 4.52
C SER A 54 1.43 -28.79 4.37
N MET A 55 2.24 -29.19 3.41
CA MET A 55 3.56 -28.69 3.06
C MET A 55 3.66 -27.16 3.08
N GLU A 56 4.79 -26.69 3.60
CA GLU A 56 5.36 -25.38 3.32
C GLU A 56 5.23 -24.98 1.84
N PRO A 57 5.04 -23.68 1.53
CA PRO A 57 5.74 -23.07 0.44
C PRO A 57 7.08 -22.54 0.98
N SER A 58 8.14 -23.23 0.57
CA SER A 58 9.51 -22.73 0.64
C SER A 58 9.54 -21.26 0.24
N SER A 59 10.07 -20.42 1.13
CA SER A 59 10.38 -19.01 0.85
C SER A 59 11.54 -18.93 -0.15
N ALA A 60 11.29 -19.33 -1.39
CA ALA A 60 12.10 -18.88 -2.51
C ALA A 60 11.85 -17.38 -2.61
N LEU A 61 12.92 -16.59 -2.75
CA LEU A 61 12.84 -15.17 -3.10
C LEU A 61 12.23 -15.09 -4.51
N GLU A 62 10.90 -15.16 -4.59
CA GLU A 62 10.15 -15.16 -5.84
C GLU A 62 10.23 -13.74 -6.40
N LEU A 63 11.14 -13.58 -7.38
CA LEU A 63 11.30 -12.32 -8.09
C LEU A 63 9.94 -11.93 -8.71
N PRO A 64 9.50 -10.66 -8.59
CA PRO A 64 8.24 -10.25 -9.17
C PRO A 64 8.13 -10.62 -10.66
N ASP A 65 7.02 -11.23 -11.03
CA ASP A 65 6.74 -11.75 -12.38
C ASP A 65 7.01 -10.73 -13.49
N TYR A 66 6.69 -9.45 -13.26
CA TYR A 66 6.90 -8.38 -14.22
C TYR A 66 8.39 -8.11 -14.52
N LEU A 67 9.31 -8.45 -13.63
CA LEU A 67 10.75 -8.34 -13.90
C LEU A 67 11.23 -9.42 -14.86
N ILE A 68 10.54 -10.56 -14.90
CA ILE A 68 10.82 -11.66 -15.81
C ILE A 68 10.12 -11.42 -17.15
N LYS A 69 8.84 -10.98 -17.11
CA LYS A 69 8.02 -10.73 -18.31
C LYS A 69 8.51 -9.52 -19.12
N TYR A 70 8.84 -8.42 -18.45
CA TYR A 70 9.24 -7.18 -19.11
C TYR A 70 10.74 -6.99 -19.04
N ILE A 71 11.43 -7.31 -20.15
CA ILE A 71 12.87 -7.18 -20.32
C ILE A 71 13.23 -5.97 -21.19
N ALA A 72 14.52 -5.74 -21.41
CA ALA A 72 14.99 -4.69 -22.31
C ALA A 72 14.31 -4.79 -23.69
N ILE A 73 13.78 -3.66 -24.17
CA ILE A 73 13.08 -3.59 -25.44
C ILE A 73 14.10 -3.58 -26.58
N VAL A 74 13.87 -4.39 -27.61
CA VAL A 74 14.74 -4.48 -28.79
C VAL A 74 14.04 -4.09 -30.10
N SER A 75 12.72 -3.84 -30.07
CA SER A 75 11.95 -3.48 -31.28
C SER A 75 10.82 -2.49 -30.98
N TYR A 76 10.40 -1.73 -32.01
CA TYR A 76 9.27 -0.81 -31.92
C TYR A 76 7.93 -1.53 -31.66
N GLU A 77 7.77 -2.75 -32.19
CA GLU A 77 6.59 -3.57 -31.92
C GLU A 77 6.51 -3.97 -30.44
N GLN A 78 7.62 -4.47 -29.87
CA GLN A 78 7.69 -4.81 -28.45
C GLN A 78 7.44 -3.56 -27.57
N ARG A 79 7.98 -2.41 -27.96
CA ARG A 79 7.71 -1.13 -27.30
C ARG A 79 6.22 -0.79 -27.29
N GLN A 80 5.54 -0.97 -28.42
CA GLN A 80 4.12 -0.68 -28.55
C GLN A 80 3.28 -1.64 -27.67
N ASN A 81 3.59 -2.94 -27.70
CA ASN A 81 2.95 -3.93 -26.83
C ASN A 81 3.12 -3.58 -25.34
N TYR A 82 4.31 -3.14 -24.91
CA TYR A 82 4.55 -2.73 -23.52
C TYR A 82 3.74 -1.48 -23.14
N LYS A 83 3.56 -0.56 -24.09
CA LYS A 83 2.71 0.62 -23.89
C LYS A 83 1.24 0.22 -23.75
N ASP A 84 0.78 -0.74 -24.52
CA ASP A 84 -0.61 -1.20 -24.47
C ASP A 84 -0.88 -1.98 -23.18
N ASP A 85 0.03 -2.85 -22.76
CA ASP A 85 -0.01 -3.52 -21.45
C ASP A 85 0.00 -2.51 -20.28
N PHE A 86 0.82 -1.45 -20.37
CA PHE A 86 0.82 -0.37 -19.38
C PHE A 86 -0.54 0.31 -19.30
N ASN A 87 -1.14 0.66 -20.45
CA ASN A 87 -2.40 1.39 -20.50
C ASN A 87 -3.56 0.53 -19.98
N ALA A 88 -3.56 -0.77 -20.27
CA ALA A 88 -4.61 -1.70 -19.85
C ALA A 88 -4.78 -1.77 -18.32
N GLU A 89 -3.69 -1.63 -17.56
CA GLU A 89 -3.71 -1.66 -16.08
C GLU A 89 -3.62 -0.26 -15.44
N TYR A 90 -3.44 0.80 -16.23
CA TYR A 90 -3.21 2.15 -15.69
C TYR A 90 -4.44 2.71 -14.96
N ASP A 91 -5.64 2.46 -15.47
CA ASP A 91 -6.87 2.94 -14.86
C ASP A 91 -7.15 2.28 -13.50
N GLU A 92 -6.87 0.97 -13.39
CA GLU A 92 -6.93 0.24 -12.12
C GLU A 92 -5.96 0.85 -11.10
N TYR A 93 -4.70 1.05 -11.50
CA TYR A 93 -3.69 1.69 -10.65
C TYR A 93 -4.14 3.07 -10.19
N ARG A 94 -4.69 3.89 -11.11
CA ARG A 94 -5.13 5.25 -10.81
C ARG A 94 -6.24 5.28 -9.78
N ALA A 95 -7.23 4.39 -9.91
CA ALA A 95 -8.34 4.30 -8.97
C ALA A 95 -7.85 3.85 -7.58
N LEU A 96 -7.06 2.77 -7.51
CA LEU A 96 -6.50 2.27 -6.25
C LEU A 96 -5.60 3.32 -5.58
N HIS A 97 -4.69 3.94 -6.33
CA HIS A 97 -3.79 4.95 -5.79
C HIS A 97 -4.55 6.18 -5.23
N ALA A 98 -5.58 6.66 -5.94
CA ALA A 98 -6.39 7.78 -5.46
C ALA A 98 -7.14 7.43 -4.16
N ARG A 99 -7.61 6.19 -4.04
CA ARG A 99 -8.21 5.68 -2.82
C ARG A 99 -7.20 5.62 -1.67
N MET A 100 -6.04 5.01 -1.88
CA MET A 100 -4.97 4.91 -0.88
C MET A 100 -4.52 6.31 -0.41
N GLU A 101 -4.37 7.25 -1.34
CA GLU A 101 -4.00 8.64 -1.02
C GLU A 101 -5.09 9.35 -0.20
N THR A 102 -6.37 9.08 -0.48
CA THR A 102 -7.48 9.66 0.27
C THR A 102 -7.49 9.18 1.72
N VAL A 103 -7.30 7.87 1.93
CA VAL A 103 -7.20 7.26 3.26
C VAL A 103 -5.99 7.84 4.01
N ALA A 104 -4.82 7.81 3.39
CA ALA A 104 -3.58 8.36 3.89
C ALA A 104 -3.72 9.82 4.37
N ARG A 105 -4.32 10.67 3.53
CA ARG A 105 -4.47 12.10 3.82
C ARG A 105 -5.30 12.36 5.07
N ARG A 106 -6.31 11.53 5.33
CA ARG A 106 -7.13 11.64 6.55
C ARG A 106 -6.29 11.33 7.79
N PHE A 107 -5.55 10.22 7.80
CA PHE A 107 -4.70 9.87 8.94
C PHE A 107 -3.56 10.87 9.18
N ILE A 108 -2.92 11.36 8.12
CA ILE A 108 -1.88 12.40 8.23
C ILE A 108 -2.47 13.67 8.87
N LYS A 109 -3.69 14.06 8.49
CA LYS A 109 -4.37 15.23 9.07
C LYS A 109 -4.68 15.01 10.55
N LEU A 110 -5.25 13.86 10.91
CA LEU A 110 -5.58 13.52 12.30
C LEU A 110 -4.33 13.43 13.18
N ASP A 111 -3.24 12.85 12.67
CA ASP A 111 -1.96 12.80 13.35
C ASP A 111 -1.38 14.20 13.60
N ALA A 112 -1.42 15.07 12.59
CA ALA A 112 -0.98 16.45 12.72
C ALA A 112 -1.83 17.25 13.72
N GLN A 113 -3.14 17.01 13.78
CA GLN A 113 -4.02 17.61 14.79
C GLN A 113 -3.68 17.10 16.19
N ARG A 114 -3.57 15.79 16.37
CA ARG A 114 -3.22 15.16 17.64
C ARG A 114 -1.90 15.70 18.21
N LYS A 115 -0.88 15.84 17.38
CA LYS A 115 0.44 16.37 17.77
C LYS A 115 0.42 17.83 18.25
N ARG A 116 -0.62 18.59 17.91
CA ARG A 116 -0.78 20.00 18.32
C ARG A 116 -1.63 20.19 19.58
N LEU A 117 -2.33 19.15 20.02
CA LEU A 117 -3.25 19.21 21.14
C LEU A 117 -2.59 18.73 22.44
N SER A 118 -3.00 19.31 23.57
CA SER A 118 -2.54 18.87 24.88
C SER A 118 -3.04 17.45 25.19
N PRO A 119 -2.17 16.51 25.59
CA PRO A 119 -2.60 15.21 26.10
C PRO A 119 -3.58 15.39 27.28
N GLY A 120 -4.78 14.82 27.18
CA GLY A 120 -5.83 14.93 28.20
C GLY A 120 -6.89 16.03 27.95
N SER A 121 -6.70 16.87 26.92
CA SER A 121 -7.76 17.78 26.45
C SER A 121 -8.94 17.02 25.83
N LYS A 122 -10.13 17.62 25.84
CA LYS A 122 -11.32 17.00 25.23
C LYS A 122 -11.14 16.89 23.72
N GLU A 123 -10.48 17.87 23.11
CA GLU A 123 -10.13 17.89 21.70
C GLU A 123 -9.21 16.74 21.32
N TYR A 124 -8.22 16.42 22.17
CA TYR A 124 -7.34 15.27 21.95
C TYR A 124 -8.11 13.95 21.98
N GLN A 125 -9.08 13.80 22.89
CA GLN A 125 -9.96 12.63 22.92
C GLN A 125 -10.84 12.55 21.66
N ASN A 126 -11.39 13.66 21.19
CA ASN A 126 -12.20 13.69 19.98
C ASN A 126 -11.38 13.28 18.74
N VAL A 127 -10.13 13.75 18.61
CA VAL A 127 -9.24 13.33 17.51
C VAL A 127 -8.91 11.84 17.63
N HIS A 128 -8.74 11.32 18.85
CA HIS A 128 -8.52 9.90 19.07
C HIS A 128 -9.73 9.06 18.62
N GLU A 129 -10.94 9.49 18.95
CA GLU A 129 -12.19 8.85 18.50
C GLU A 129 -12.35 8.92 16.98
N GLU A 130 -12.01 10.05 16.34
CA GLU A 130 -12.08 10.21 14.89
C GLU A 130 -11.10 9.25 14.16
N VAL A 131 -9.91 8.99 14.73
CA VAL A 131 -8.97 7.99 14.20
C VAL A 131 -9.58 6.59 14.23
N LEU A 132 -10.22 6.19 15.34
CA LEU A 132 -10.87 4.89 15.48
C LEU A 132 -12.03 4.74 14.49
N GLN A 133 -12.85 5.78 14.34
CA GLN A 133 -13.95 5.79 13.38
C GLN A 133 -13.47 5.67 11.93
N GLU A 134 -12.42 6.39 11.54
CA GLU A 134 -11.87 6.28 10.19
C GLU A 134 -11.29 4.89 9.92
N TYR A 135 -10.61 4.29 10.89
CA TYR A 135 -10.13 2.92 10.78
C TYR A 135 -11.29 1.92 10.63
N GLN A 136 -12.34 2.08 11.42
CA GLN A 136 -13.53 1.22 11.34
C GLN A 136 -14.25 1.36 10.00
N LYS A 137 -14.35 2.57 9.44
CA LYS A 137 -14.90 2.80 8.09
C LYS A 137 -14.09 2.07 7.02
N ILE A 138 -12.77 2.03 7.12
CA ILE A 138 -11.92 1.31 6.17
C ILE A 138 -12.18 -0.20 6.27
N LYS A 139 -12.16 -0.74 7.48
CA LYS A 139 -12.44 -2.16 7.74
C LYS A 139 -13.82 -2.59 7.25
N GLN A 140 -14.83 -1.72 7.37
CA GLN A 140 -16.20 -1.99 6.91
C GLN A 140 -16.37 -1.81 5.39
N SER A 141 -15.80 -0.75 4.81
CA SER A 141 -15.94 -0.46 3.38
C SER A 141 -15.10 -1.37 2.50
N SER A 142 -14.01 -1.93 3.04
CA SER A 142 -13.18 -2.89 2.31
C SER A 142 -12.55 -3.89 3.28
N PRO A 143 -13.19 -5.06 3.45
CA PRO A 143 -12.63 -6.13 4.25
C PRO A 143 -11.24 -6.57 3.74
N ASN A 144 -10.93 -6.33 2.46
CA ASN A 144 -9.64 -6.61 1.82
C ASN A 144 -8.80 -5.35 1.53
N TYR A 145 -8.87 -4.31 2.38
CA TYR A 145 -8.02 -3.11 2.24
C TYR A 145 -6.52 -3.47 2.10
N HIS A 146 -6.06 -4.50 2.82
CA HIS A 146 -4.67 -4.98 2.71
C HIS A 146 -4.34 -5.53 1.31
N GLU A 147 -5.25 -6.26 0.69
CA GLU A 147 -5.07 -6.75 -0.69
C GLU A 147 -5.10 -5.62 -1.70
N GLU A 148 -6.00 -4.64 -1.54
CA GLU A 148 -6.04 -3.45 -2.39
C GLU A 148 -4.74 -2.64 -2.30
N LYS A 149 -4.19 -2.51 -1.08
CA LYS A 149 -2.89 -1.88 -0.85
C LYS A 149 -1.79 -2.66 -1.58
N TYR A 150 -1.71 -3.98 -1.36
CA TYR A 150 -0.73 -4.83 -2.04
C TYR A 150 -0.82 -4.71 -3.57
N ARG A 151 -2.04 -4.76 -4.12
CA ARG A 151 -2.29 -4.60 -5.55
C ARG A 151 -1.86 -3.22 -6.05
N CYS A 152 -2.16 -2.15 -5.32
CA CYS A 152 -1.73 -0.79 -5.67
C CYS A 152 -0.19 -0.68 -5.75
N GLU A 153 0.52 -1.31 -4.81
CA GLU A 153 1.98 -1.30 -4.77
C GLU A 153 2.61 -2.13 -5.89
N TYR A 154 2.06 -3.32 -6.12
CA TYR A 154 2.44 -4.17 -7.23
C TYR A 154 2.30 -3.42 -8.56
N LEU A 155 1.13 -2.81 -8.81
CA LEU A 155 0.88 -2.03 -10.02
C LEU A 155 1.81 -0.83 -10.13
N HIS A 156 2.06 -0.10 -9.03
CA HIS A 156 3.01 1.01 -9.03
C HIS A 156 4.39 0.57 -9.54
N ASN A 157 4.92 -0.52 -8.97
CA ASN A 157 6.25 -1.03 -9.32
C ASN A 157 6.30 -1.60 -10.75
N LYS A 158 5.30 -2.40 -11.13
CA LYS A 158 5.16 -2.96 -12.47
C LYS A 158 5.11 -1.88 -13.54
N LEU A 159 4.20 -0.91 -13.38
CA LEU A 159 4.01 0.18 -14.33
C LEU A 159 5.24 1.10 -14.38
N ALA A 160 5.88 1.37 -13.26
CA ALA A 160 7.13 2.13 -13.22
C ALA A 160 8.27 1.41 -13.98
N HIS A 161 8.37 0.09 -13.84
CA HIS A 161 9.35 -0.73 -14.56
C HIS A 161 9.09 -0.73 -16.07
N ILE A 162 7.85 -0.98 -16.51
CA ILE A 162 7.47 -0.93 -17.94
C ILE A 162 7.76 0.46 -18.53
N LYS A 163 7.37 1.52 -17.83
CA LYS A 163 7.62 2.91 -18.26
C LYS A 163 9.11 3.22 -18.36
N ARG A 164 9.93 2.68 -17.46
CA ARG A 164 11.40 2.82 -17.51
C ARG A 164 11.96 2.16 -18.77
N LEU A 165 11.56 0.93 -19.07
CA LEU A 165 12.03 0.20 -20.25
C LEU A 165 11.69 0.93 -21.56
N ILE A 166 10.45 1.45 -21.67
CA ILE A 166 10.04 2.27 -22.81
C ILE A 166 10.92 3.53 -22.92
N GLY A 167 11.15 4.22 -21.80
CA GLY A 167 11.98 5.43 -21.77
C GLY A 167 13.46 5.18 -22.11
N GLU A 168 14.02 4.05 -21.68
CA GLU A 168 15.39 3.64 -22.00
C GLU A 168 15.54 3.36 -23.50
N PHE A 169 14.59 2.62 -24.09
CA PHE A 169 14.57 2.36 -25.53
C PHE A 169 14.45 3.65 -26.34
N ASP A 170 13.51 4.52 -25.99
CA ASP A 170 13.32 5.80 -26.69
C ASP A 170 14.57 6.68 -26.68
N GLN A 171 15.29 6.69 -25.55
CA GLN A 171 16.53 7.42 -25.41
C GLN A 171 17.64 6.83 -26.30
N GLN A 172 17.81 5.50 -26.32
CA GLN A 172 18.79 4.83 -27.18
C GLN A 172 18.51 5.05 -28.68
N GLN A 173 17.23 5.00 -29.07
CA GLN A 173 16.84 5.29 -30.44
C GLN A 173 17.20 6.72 -30.80
N ALA A 174 16.82 7.72 -29.98
CA ALA A 174 17.15 9.12 -30.23
C ALA A 174 18.66 9.38 -30.36
N GLU A 175 19.49 8.68 -29.59
CA GLU A 175 20.96 8.78 -29.66
C GLU A 175 21.55 8.12 -30.91
N SER A 176 20.89 7.11 -31.48
CA SER A 176 21.38 6.39 -32.68
C SER A 176 21.08 7.14 -33.98
N TRP A 177 20.21 8.14 -33.96
CA TRP A 177 19.86 8.99 -35.12
C TRP A 177 20.67 10.30 -35.17
N HIS A 178 21.60 10.51 -34.22
CA HIS A 178 22.50 11.66 -34.15
C HIS A 178 23.94 11.26 -34.51
#